data_AF-A0A2P6WA08-F1
#
_entry.id   AF-A0A2P6WA08-F1
#
_cell.length_a   1.000
_cell.length_b   1.000
_cell.length_c   1.000
_cell.angle_alpha   90.00
_cell.angle_beta   90.00
_cell.angle_gamma   90.00
#
_symmetry.space_group_name_H-M   'P 1'
#
loop_
_entity.id
_entity.type
_entity.pdbx_description
1 polymer ?
#
loop_
_entity_poly.entity_id
_entity_poly.type
_entity_poly.pdbx_seq_one_letter_code
_entity_poly.pdbx_strand_id
1 'polypeptide(L)'
;MEEVREKLEGLEKIEKDEEDELNAFLSDLAQTDKKDQVQEIYSEVETFISLNRRIVNLIEYMYDNPANFIDIYQQLSSLNKKHEELEEDILQRLQALGVSENVLSKFNQTDKRLRQLDEEIIREVKERRAERADEILEERPSIRFEAKALEKFLRTVQQEQLEKGVEVPGIFGYQMAGGDYYLNKFLKLENDNPGWARFSFKEQVEHVLEEYGDKRNVIIAHSHPPNDMTHSGPDKDILQMATNIGVIGVPMGDRIYPIPEKLDGSQWVKCPSKVADNGKILEEQELKNRFYAVWDYNQALRKGIKNGN
;
A
#
# COMPACT_ATOMS: atom_id res chain seq x y z
N MET A 1 -7.15 -18.53 -10.11
CA MET A 1 -6.85 -19.97 -10.07
C MET A 1 -6.73 -20.58 -11.45
N GLU A 2 -7.80 -20.63 -12.24
CA GLU A 2 -7.78 -21.34 -13.54
C GLU A 2 -6.77 -20.71 -14.52
N GLU A 3 -6.73 -19.38 -14.63
CA GLU A 3 -5.87 -18.65 -15.57
C GLU A 3 -4.36 -18.76 -15.28
N VAL A 4 -3.94 -18.76 -14.00
CA VAL A 4 -2.52 -18.95 -13.63
C VAL A 4 -2.10 -20.41 -13.70
N ARG A 5 -2.99 -21.33 -13.32
CA ARG A 5 -2.74 -22.77 -13.45
C ARG A 5 -2.61 -23.20 -14.89
N GLU A 6 -3.43 -22.65 -15.79
CA GLU A 6 -3.30 -22.85 -17.24
C GLU A 6 -1.96 -22.32 -17.77
N LYS A 7 -1.50 -21.15 -17.28
CA LYS A 7 -0.20 -20.58 -17.68
C LYS A 7 0.99 -21.43 -17.21
N LEU A 8 0.90 -21.98 -16.00
CA LEU A 8 1.91 -22.87 -15.40
C LEU A 8 1.80 -24.33 -15.91
N GLU A 9 0.74 -24.68 -16.63
CA GLU A 9 0.48 -26.03 -17.08
C GLU A 9 1.58 -26.54 -18.01
N GLY A 10 2.01 -27.77 -17.76
CA GLY A 10 3.04 -28.44 -18.55
C GLY A 10 4.48 -28.09 -18.18
N LEU A 11 4.73 -27.14 -17.25
CA LEU A 11 6.08 -26.89 -16.72
C LEU A 11 6.69 -28.13 -16.07
N GLU A 12 5.92 -28.86 -15.27
CA GLU A 12 6.39 -30.10 -14.63
C GLU A 12 6.84 -31.15 -15.66
N LYS A 13 6.18 -31.19 -16.82
CA LYS A 13 6.54 -32.11 -17.89
C LYS A 13 7.84 -31.66 -18.58
N ILE A 14 7.98 -30.37 -18.87
CA ILE A 14 9.21 -29.81 -19.46
C ILE A 14 10.38 -30.02 -18.51
N GLU A 15 10.22 -29.70 -17.22
CA GLU A 15 11.26 -29.87 -16.19
C GLU A 15 11.69 -31.34 -16.07
N LYS A 16 10.73 -32.27 -16.14
CA LYS A 16 11.03 -33.70 -16.12
C LYS A 16 11.77 -34.16 -17.38
N ASP A 17 11.35 -33.70 -18.55
CA ASP A 17 12.02 -34.03 -19.81
C ASP A 17 13.46 -33.46 -19.83
N GLU A 18 13.68 -32.27 -19.26
CA GLU A 18 15.01 -31.65 -19.07
C GLU A 18 15.89 -32.45 -18.10
N GLU A 19 15.34 -32.84 -16.95
CA GLU A 19 16.00 -33.66 -15.94
C GLU A 19 16.43 -35.00 -16.53
N ASP A 20 15.52 -35.70 -17.23
CA ASP A 20 15.79 -37.00 -17.85
C ASP A 20 16.89 -36.90 -18.93
N GLU A 21 16.86 -35.87 -19.79
CA GLU A 21 17.90 -35.65 -20.81
C GLU A 21 19.26 -35.34 -20.20
N LEU A 22 19.31 -34.48 -19.17
CA LEU A 22 20.55 -34.15 -18.48
C LEU A 22 21.11 -35.36 -17.72
N ASN A 23 20.25 -36.11 -17.03
CA ASN A 23 20.64 -37.30 -16.28
C ASN A 23 21.24 -38.37 -17.19
N ALA A 24 20.66 -38.58 -18.39
CA ALA A 24 21.20 -39.50 -19.38
C ALA A 24 22.62 -39.08 -19.81
N PHE A 25 22.81 -37.80 -20.12
CA PHE A 25 24.11 -37.27 -20.53
C PHE A 25 25.17 -37.35 -19.41
N LEU A 26 24.81 -36.99 -18.19
CA LEU A 26 25.71 -37.07 -17.04
C LEU A 26 26.08 -38.53 -16.69
N SER A 27 25.17 -39.48 -16.92
CA SER A 27 25.44 -40.91 -16.71
C SER A 27 26.53 -41.43 -17.65
N ASP A 28 26.51 -41.00 -18.92
CA ASP A 28 27.55 -41.34 -19.89
C ASP A 28 28.91 -40.73 -19.51
N LEU A 29 28.92 -39.49 -19.01
CA LEU A 29 30.14 -38.83 -18.51
C LEU A 29 30.68 -39.46 -17.22
N ALA A 30 29.81 -39.96 -16.33
CA ALA A 30 30.22 -40.58 -15.06
C ALA A 30 31.01 -41.89 -15.27
N GLN A 31 30.96 -42.49 -16.46
CA GLN A 31 31.76 -43.65 -16.84
C GLN A 31 33.22 -43.29 -17.20
N THR A 32 33.58 -42.00 -17.14
CA THR A 32 34.94 -41.47 -17.35
C THR A 32 35.66 -41.18 -16.02
N ASP A 33 36.85 -40.60 -16.08
CA ASP A 33 37.65 -40.13 -14.95
C ASP A 33 37.06 -38.90 -14.23
N LYS A 34 35.92 -38.37 -14.68
CA LYS A 34 35.27 -37.16 -14.15
C LYS A 34 34.14 -37.39 -13.14
N LYS A 35 34.04 -38.61 -12.58
CA LYS A 35 32.91 -39.05 -11.73
C LYS A 35 32.58 -38.11 -10.57
N ASP A 36 33.58 -37.62 -9.84
CA ASP A 36 33.35 -36.77 -8.65
C ASP A 36 32.76 -35.39 -9.04
N GLN A 37 33.20 -34.82 -10.16
CA GLN A 37 32.67 -33.55 -10.69
C GLN A 37 31.22 -33.71 -11.16
N VAL A 38 30.90 -34.85 -11.77
CA VAL A 38 29.54 -35.16 -12.23
C VAL A 38 28.59 -35.32 -11.04
N GLN A 39 29.04 -35.95 -9.95
CA GLN A 39 28.22 -36.15 -8.76
C GLN A 39 27.87 -34.85 -8.03
N GLU A 40 28.79 -33.88 -8.02
CA GLU A 40 28.54 -32.54 -7.49
C GLU A 40 27.47 -31.80 -8.31
N ILE A 41 27.57 -31.85 -9.65
CA ILE A 41 26.59 -31.25 -10.58
C ILE A 41 25.20 -31.86 -10.39
N TYR A 42 25.08 -33.18 -10.18
CA TYR A 42 23.78 -33.80 -9.89
C TYR A 42 23.09 -33.20 -8.67
N SER A 43 23.83 -33.00 -7.57
CA SER A 43 23.28 -32.40 -6.34
C SER A 43 22.84 -30.95 -6.54
N GLU A 44 23.54 -30.20 -7.39
CA GLU A 44 23.20 -28.82 -7.71
C GLU A 44 21.96 -28.74 -8.60
N VAL A 45 21.81 -29.65 -9.57
CA VAL A 45 20.62 -29.78 -10.43
C VAL A 45 19.38 -30.13 -9.60
N GLU A 46 19.48 -31.06 -8.64
CA GLU A 46 18.35 -31.35 -7.73
C GLU A 46 17.94 -30.11 -6.92
N THR A 47 18.93 -29.33 -6.48
CA THR A 47 18.69 -28.07 -5.76
C THR A 47 18.02 -27.04 -6.67
N PHE A 48 18.46 -26.93 -7.92
CA PHE A 48 17.91 -26.05 -8.95
C PHE A 48 16.43 -26.36 -9.23
N ILE A 49 16.11 -27.64 -9.49
CA ILE A 49 14.72 -28.12 -9.68
C ILE A 49 13.85 -27.84 -8.45
N SER A 50 14.38 -28.03 -7.24
CA SER A 50 13.66 -27.70 -6.00
C SER A 50 13.33 -26.21 -5.90
N LEU A 51 14.24 -25.33 -6.35
CA LEU A 51 14.00 -23.89 -6.39
C LEU A 51 12.92 -23.53 -7.41
N ASN A 52 12.90 -24.12 -8.61
CA ASN A 52 11.84 -23.95 -9.59
C ASN A 52 10.46 -24.24 -9.00
N ARG A 53 10.30 -25.42 -8.37
CA ARG A 53 9.03 -25.82 -7.73
C ARG A 53 8.62 -24.84 -6.65
N ARG A 54 9.57 -24.33 -5.87
CA ARG A 54 9.30 -23.34 -4.83
C ARG A 54 8.87 -21.99 -5.41
N ILE A 55 9.48 -21.55 -6.49
CA ILE A 55 9.10 -20.33 -7.24
C ILE A 55 7.66 -20.48 -7.76
N VAL A 56 7.34 -21.60 -8.44
CA VAL A 56 5.98 -21.90 -8.93
C VAL A 56 4.95 -21.82 -7.80
N ASN A 57 5.21 -22.50 -6.68
CA ASN A 57 4.30 -22.49 -5.54
C ASN A 57 4.08 -21.08 -4.97
N LEU A 58 5.11 -20.24 -4.92
CA LEU A 58 4.97 -18.85 -4.47
C LEU A 58 4.21 -17.99 -5.47
N ILE A 59 4.38 -18.22 -6.77
CA ILE A 59 3.64 -17.53 -7.83
C ILE A 59 2.14 -17.86 -7.72
N GLU A 60 1.78 -19.13 -7.58
CA GLU A 60 0.39 -19.54 -7.35
C GLU A 60 -0.17 -18.91 -6.07
N TYR A 61 0.59 -18.99 -4.97
CA TYR A 61 0.17 -18.43 -3.69
C TYR A 61 -0.01 -16.90 -3.74
N MET A 62 0.87 -16.19 -4.45
CA MET A 62 0.80 -14.74 -4.67
C MET A 62 -0.48 -14.33 -5.39
N TYR A 63 -0.87 -15.10 -6.40
CA TYR A 63 -2.08 -14.85 -7.16
C TYR A 63 -3.34 -15.03 -6.31
N ASP A 64 -3.38 -16.08 -5.48
CA ASP A 64 -4.52 -16.36 -4.61
C ASP A 64 -4.60 -15.44 -3.39
N ASN A 65 -3.46 -14.86 -2.98
CA ASN A 65 -3.34 -14.06 -1.77
C ASN A 65 -2.78 -12.66 -2.10
N PRO A 66 -3.47 -11.85 -2.91
CA PRO A 66 -2.96 -10.55 -3.35
C PRO A 66 -2.71 -9.57 -2.18
N ALA A 67 -3.37 -9.77 -1.03
CA ALA A 67 -3.10 -8.99 0.18
C ALA A 67 -1.65 -9.15 0.67
N ASN A 68 -1.06 -10.34 0.53
CA ASN A 68 0.28 -10.69 1.00
C ASN A 68 1.36 -10.47 -0.07
N PHE A 69 1.02 -9.84 -1.20
CA PHE A 69 1.91 -9.80 -2.37
C PHE A 69 3.29 -9.18 -2.07
N ILE A 70 3.42 -8.19 -1.17
CA ILE A 70 4.75 -7.62 -0.88
C ILE A 70 5.67 -8.65 -0.26
N ASP A 71 5.20 -9.35 0.76
CA ASP A 71 6.00 -10.34 1.48
C ASP A 71 6.36 -11.51 0.56
N ILE A 72 5.39 -11.95 -0.25
CA ILE A 72 5.60 -13.04 -1.20
C ILE A 72 6.58 -12.61 -2.31
N TYR A 73 6.42 -11.39 -2.85
CA TYR A 73 7.31 -10.86 -3.88
C TYR A 73 8.76 -10.71 -3.39
N GLN A 74 8.97 -10.31 -2.13
CA GLN A 74 10.30 -10.27 -1.54
C GLN A 74 10.93 -11.66 -1.43
N GLN A 75 10.15 -12.67 -1.04
CA GLN A 75 10.61 -14.06 -1.01
C GLN A 75 10.94 -14.56 -2.41
N LEU A 76 10.09 -14.27 -3.39
CA LEU A 76 10.27 -14.63 -4.79
C LEU A 76 11.55 -14.01 -5.35
N SER A 77 11.77 -12.71 -5.14
CA SER A 77 12.98 -12.01 -5.58
C SER A 77 14.26 -12.62 -4.97
N SER A 78 14.22 -13.01 -3.70
CA SER A 78 15.34 -13.68 -3.04
C SER A 78 15.62 -15.06 -3.60
N LEU A 79 14.58 -15.83 -3.95
CA LEU A 79 14.72 -17.14 -4.58
C LEU A 79 15.19 -17.03 -6.02
N ASN A 80 14.63 -16.12 -6.81
CA ASN A 80 15.06 -15.87 -8.20
C ASN A 80 16.54 -15.50 -8.25
N LYS A 81 17.03 -14.68 -7.32
CA LYS A 81 18.46 -14.36 -7.24
C LYS A 81 19.33 -15.60 -6.98
N LYS A 82 18.96 -16.43 -6.02
CA LYS A 82 19.67 -17.69 -5.74
C LYS A 82 19.61 -18.65 -6.92
N HIS A 83 18.49 -18.66 -7.61
CA HIS A 83 18.26 -19.46 -8.80
C HIS A 83 19.20 -19.05 -9.94
N GLU A 84 19.28 -17.75 -10.24
CA GLU A 84 20.19 -17.19 -11.26
C GLU A 84 21.66 -17.47 -10.95
N GLU A 85 22.09 -17.29 -9.70
CA GLU A 85 23.47 -17.59 -9.28
C GLU A 85 23.82 -19.07 -9.49
N LEU A 86 22.88 -19.98 -9.18
CA LEU A 86 23.06 -21.42 -9.35
C LEU A 86 23.01 -21.85 -10.83
N GLU A 87 22.12 -21.24 -11.62
CA GLU A 87 22.02 -21.47 -13.06
C GLU A 87 23.35 -21.16 -13.76
N GLU A 88 23.92 -19.98 -13.47
CA GLU A 88 25.17 -19.54 -14.08
C GLU A 88 26.32 -20.50 -13.77
N ASP A 89 26.42 -20.98 -12.52
CA ASP A 89 27.45 -21.93 -12.11
C ASP A 89 27.28 -23.30 -12.79
N ILE A 90 26.06 -23.86 -12.79
CA ILE A 90 25.77 -25.15 -13.45
C ILE A 90 26.10 -25.07 -14.94
N LEU A 91 25.67 -24.01 -15.63
CA LEU A 91 25.93 -23.85 -17.07
C LEU A 91 27.42 -23.75 -17.39
N GLN A 92 28.19 -22.98 -16.60
CA GLN A 92 29.64 -22.86 -16.79
C GLN A 92 30.35 -24.20 -16.60
N ARG A 93 29.96 -24.97 -15.58
CA ARG A 93 30.55 -26.29 -15.29
C ARG A 93 30.19 -27.31 -16.36
N LEU A 94 28.93 -27.31 -16.84
CA LEU A 94 28.50 -28.15 -17.95
C LEU A 94 29.24 -27.80 -19.26
N GLN A 95 29.44 -26.53 -19.57
CA GLN A 95 30.26 -26.09 -20.71
C GLN A 95 31.70 -26.58 -20.60
N ALA A 96 32.31 -26.48 -19.42
CA ALA A 96 33.67 -26.98 -19.17
C ALA A 96 33.79 -28.51 -19.33
N LEU A 97 32.70 -29.25 -19.12
CA LEU A 97 32.62 -30.69 -19.39
C LEU A 97 32.41 -31.05 -20.87
N GLY A 98 32.21 -30.05 -21.73
CA GLY A 98 32.00 -30.26 -23.17
C GLY A 98 30.56 -30.55 -23.56
N VAL A 99 29.59 -30.18 -22.70
CA VAL A 99 28.17 -30.29 -23.03
C VAL A 99 27.85 -29.36 -24.19
N SER A 100 27.16 -29.88 -25.22
CA SER A 100 26.80 -29.09 -26.39
C SER A 100 25.78 -27.99 -26.05
N GLU A 101 25.85 -26.86 -26.76
CA GLU A 101 24.87 -25.76 -26.61
C GLU A 101 23.42 -26.23 -26.81
N ASN A 102 23.18 -27.25 -27.64
CA ASN A 102 21.83 -27.76 -27.86
C ASN A 102 21.24 -28.37 -26.57
N VAL A 103 22.04 -29.15 -25.82
CA VAL A 103 21.63 -29.73 -24.54
C VAL A 103 21.46 -28.64 -23.48
N LEU A 104 22.37 -27.66 -23.42
CA LEU A 104 22.26 -26.52 -22.49
C LEU A 104 21.02 -25.66 -22.77
N SER A 105 20.70 -25.46 -24.06
CA SER A 105 19.53 -24.68 -24.46
C SER A 105 18.21 -25.36 -24.09
N LYS A 106 18.22 -26.70 -24.02
CA LYS A 106 17.10 -27.50 -23.56
C LYS A 106 16.98 -27.47 -22.04
N PHE A 107 18.09 -27.64 -21.31
CA PHE A 107 18.11 -27.64 -19.84
C PHE A 107 17.53 -26.37 -19.19
N ASN A 108 17.47 -25.24 -19.90
CA ASN A 108 16.93 -23.98 -19.38
C ASN A 108 15.60 -23.56 -20.02
N GLN A 109 14.82 -24.46 -20.62
CA GLN A 109 13.51 -24.08 -21.18
C GLN A 109 12.49 -23.78 -20.09
N THR A 110 12.45 -24.59 -19.02
CA THR A 110 11.60 -24.37 -17.85
C THR A 110 11.88 -23.01 -17.24
N ASP A 111 13.15 -22.69 -17.00
CA ASP A 111 13.53 -21.40 -16.40
C ASP A 111 13.16 -20.20 -17.28
N LYS A 112 13.45 -20.26 -18.59
CA LYS A 112 13.06 -19.17 -19.52
C LYS A 112 11.55 -18.94 -19.51
N ARG A 113 10.77 -20.01 -19.43
CA ARG A 113 9.31 -19.94 -19.35
C ARG A 113 8.85 -19.43 -18.00
N LEU A 114 9.49 -19.83 -16.90
CA LEU A 114 9.22 -19.32 -15.55
C LEU A 114 9.44 -17.82 -15.46
N ARG A 115 10.55 -17.27 -16.00
CA ARG A 115 10.80 -15.82 -15.99
C ARG A 115 9.73 -15.03 -16.75
N GLN A 116 9.28 -15.54 -17.89
CA GLN A 116 8.20 -14.90 -18.66
C GLN A 116 6.87 -14.90 -17.89
N LEU A 117 6.54 -16.03 -17.27
CA LEU A 117 5.31 -16.18 -16.49
C LEU A 117 5.35 -15.35 -15.21
N ASP A 118 6.50 -15.27 -14.55
CA ASP A 118 6.70 -14.46 -13.35
C ASP A 118 6.40 -12.98 -13.65
N GLU A 119 7.01 -12.42 -14.70
CA GLU A 119 6.77 -11.03 -15.11
C GLU A 119 5.28 -10.76 -15.43
N GLU A 120 4.63 -11.68 -16.14
CA GLU A 120 3.23 -11.58 -16.52
C GLU A 120 2.31 -11.61 -15.29
N ILE A 121 2.50 -12.57 -14.39
CA ILE A 121 1.67 -12.75 -13.20
C ILE A 121 1.90 -11.62 -12.20
N ILE A 122 3.14 -11.17 -11.99
CA ILE A 122 3.43 -10.00 -11.16
C ILE A 122 2.69 -8.78 -11.68
N ARG A 123 2.70 -8.54 -12.99
CA ARG A 123 1.96 -7.42 -13.59
C ARG A 123 0.46 -7.53 -13.34
N GLU A 124 -0.12 -8.70 -13.60
CA GLU A 124 -1.56 -8.95 -13.41
C GLU A 124 -1.99 -8.76 -11.95
N VAL A 125 -1.22 -9.29 -10.99
CA VAL A 125 -1.50 -9.12 -9.56
C VAL A 125 -1.36 -7.64 -9.14
N LYS A 126 -0.38 -6.91 -9.67
CA LYS A 126 -0.24 -5.45 -9.42
C LYS A 126 -1.44 -4.67 -9.94
N GLU A 127 -1.93 -5.00 -11.13
CA GLU A 127 -3.12 -4.36 -11.73
C GLU A 127 -4.37 -4.64 -10.89
N ARG A 128 -4.63 -5.91 -10.53
CA ARG A 128 -5.75 -6.27 -9.64
C ARG A 128 -5.68 -5.59 -8.28
N ARG A 129 -4.48 -5.46 -7.69
CA ARG A 129 -4.29 -4.70 -6.45
C ARG A 129 -4.56 -3.21 -6.64
N ALA A 130 -4.22 -2.66 -7.79
CA ALA A 130 -4.50 -1.26 -8.10
C ALA A 130 -6.01 -1.02 -8.22
N GLU A 131 -6.73 -1.86 -8.96
CA GLU A 131 -8.18 -1.83 -9.10
C GLU A 131 -8.86 -1.97 -7.73
N ARG A 132 -8.45 -2.98 -6.94
CA ARG A 132 -8.99 -3.19 -5.59
C ARG A 132 -8.73 -2.01 -4.66
N ALA A 133 -7.58 -1.35 -4.78
CA ALA A 133 -7.28 -0.17 -3.99
C ALA A 133 -8.18 1.02 -4.34
N ASP A 134 -8.49 1.19 -5.63
CA ASP A 134 -9.39 2.23 -6.09
C ASP A 134 -10.84 1.94 -5.62
N GLU A 135 -11.30 0.68 -5.68
CA GLU A 135 -12.59 0.25 -5.09
C GLU A 135 -12.67 0.54 -3.58
N ILE A 136 -11.65 0.16 -2.81
CA ILE A 136 -11.60 0.40 -1.35
C ILE A 136 -11.66 1.91 -1.05
N LEU A 137 -11.03 2.74 -1.87
CA LEU A 137 -11.09 4.18 -1.71
C LEU A 137 -12.47 4.76 -2.02
N GLU A 138 -13.17 4.21 -3.01
CA GLU A 138 -14.54 4.60 -3.33
C GLU A 138 -15.54 4.14 -2.25
N GLU A 139 -15.31 2.99 -1.61
CA GLU A 139 -16.12 2.50 -0.49
C GLU A 139 -15.90 3.29 0.81
N ARG A 140 -14.72 3.90 0.99
CA ARG A 140 -14.40 4.69 2.19
C ARG A 140 -15.22 5.98 2.23
N PRO A 141 -15.69 6.40 3.42
CA PRO A 141 -16.32 7.70 3.57
C PRO A 141 -15.34 8.79 3.16
N SER A 142 -15.74 9.62 2.19
CA SER A 142 -14.88 10.70 1.69
C SER A 142 -15.21 12.02 2.36
N ILE A 143 -14.15 12.77 2.69
CA ILE A 143 -14.25 14.13 3.21
C ILE A 143 -14.08 15.11 2.07
N ARG A 144 -15.08 15.95 1.87
CA ARG A 144 -15.04 17.03 0.88
C ARG A 144 -14.93 18.36 1.61
N PHE A 145 -13.80 19.04 1.51
CA PHE A 145 -13.63 20.38 2.06
C PHE A 145 -14.08 21.45 1.08
N GLU A 146 -14.80 22.47 1.56
CA GLU A 146 -14.87 23.75 0.86
C GLU A 146 -13.53 24.49 1.02
N ALA A 147 -12.98 25.00 -0.08
CA ALA A 147 -11.65 25.59 -0.16
C ALA A 147 -11.44 26.67 0.91
N LYS A 148 -12.41 27.57 1.08
CA LYS A 148 -12.35 28.64 2.09
C LYS A 148 -12.33 28.11 3.53
N ALA A 149 -13.06 27.02 3.81
CA ALA A 149 -13.07 26.41 5.13
C ALA A 149 -11.74 25.71 5.42
N LEU A 150 -11.19 25.00 4.43
CA LEU A 150 -9.89 24.36 4.54
C LEU A 150 -8.77 25.38 4.70
N GLU A 151 -8.75 26.45 3.89
CA GLU A 151 -7.76 27.53 4.01
C GLU A 151 -7.79 28.17 5.39
N LYS A 152 -8.98 28.40 5.96
CA LYS A 152 -9.11 28.91 7.33
C LYS A 152 -8.51 27.94 8.35
N PHE A 153 -8.78 26.64 8.22
CA PHE A 153 -8.20 25.62 9.09
C PHE A 153 -6.68 25.59 9.00
N LEU A 154 -6.13 25.45 7.78
CA LEU A 154 -4.68 25.37 7.55
C LEU A 154 -3.96 26.62 8.06
N ARG A 155 -4.50 27.83 7.82
CA ARG A 155 -3.93 29.07 8.37
C ARG A 155 -3.95 29.11 9.89
N THR A 156 -5.02 28.61 10.51
CA THR A 156 -5.11 28.53 11.96
C THR A 156 -4.04 27.58 12.53
N VAL A 157 -3.88 26.40 11.93
CA VAL A 157 -2.85 25.43 12.33
C VAL A 157 -1.45 26.02 12.16
N GLN A 158 -1.19 26.74 11.08
CA GLN A 158 0.07 27.44 10.87
C GLN A 158 0.37 28.42 12.02
N GLN A 159 -0.58 29.27 12.35
CA GLN A 159 -0.41 30.35 13.32
C GLN A 159 -0.34 29.89 14.79
N GLU A 160 -0.96 28.77 15.12
CA GLU A 160 -1.04 28.31 16.52
C GLU A 160 -0.10 27.14 16.76
N GLN A 161 -0.19 26.08 15.95
CA GLN A 161 0.62 24.87 16.14
C GLN A 161 2.07 25.11 15.75
N LEU A 162 2.33 25.69 14.57
CA LEU A 162 3.71 25.84 14.10
C LEU A 162 4.40 27.06 14.73
N GLU A 163 3.71 28.19 14.81
CA GLU A 163 4.31 29.44 15.31
C GLU A 163 4.31 29.54 16.85
N LYS A 164 3.32 28.97 17.54
CA LYS A 164 3.19 29.08 19.01
C LYS A 164 3.33 27.76 19.76
N GLY A 165 3.32 26.62 19.08
CA GLY A 165 3.39 25.31 19.71
C GLY A 165 2.10 24.91 20.44
N VAL A 166 0.96 25.51 20.09
CA VAL A 166 -0.33 25.27 20.73
C VAL A 166 -1.26 24.53 19.78
N GLU A 167 -1.87 23.46 20.28
CA GLU A 167 -2.88 22.69 19.56
C GLU A 167 -4.11 23.54 19.22
N VAL A 168 -4.68 23.31 18.04
CA VAL A 168 -5.85 24.05 17.55
C VAL A 168 -7.11 23.25 17.81
N PRO A 169 -7.90 23.51 18.85
CA PRO A 169 -9.21 22.89 18.99
C PRO A 169 -10.22 23.53 18.03
N GLY A 170 -10.91 22.72 17.25
CA GLY A 170 -11.84 23.20 16.23
C GLY A 170 -12.92 22.21 15.83
N ILE A 171 -13.85 22.71 15.03
CA ILE A 171 -14.91 21.91 14.41
C ILE A 171 -15.15 22.36 12.97
N PHE A 172 -15.55 21.42 12.13
CA PHE A 172 -16.17 21.68 10.85
C PHE A 172 -17.67 21.45 10.93
N GLY A 173 -18.47 22.39 10.42
CA GLY A 173 -19.84 22.10 10.04
C GLY A 173 -19.86 21.30 8.73
N TYR A 174 -20.68 20.25 8.65
CA TYR A 174 -20.83 19.45 7.44
C TYR A 174 -22.27 19.29 6.96
N GLN A 175 -22.41 18.85 5.71
CA GLN A 175 -23.64 18.35 5.12
C GLN A 175 -23.33 17.06 4.36
N MET A 176 -24.23 16.09 4.36
CA MET A 176 -24.08 14.90 3.52
C MET A 176 -24.46 15.25 2.08
N ALA A 177 -23.57 15.00 1.12
CA ALA A 177 -23.82 15.28 -0.29
C ALA A 177 -23.19 14.19 -1.17
N GLY A 178 -24.04 13.33 -1.75
CA GLY A 178 -23.59 12.26 -2.66
C GLY A 178 -22.66 11.24 -1.98
N GLY A 179 -22.94 10.87 -0.73
CA GLY A 179 -22.11 9.95 0.05
C GLY A 179 -20.92 10.60 0.78
N ASP A 180 -20.54 11.82 0.42
CA ASP A 180 -19.44 12.56 1.04
C ASP A 180 -19.92 13.39 2.24
N TYR A 181 -19.04 13.56 3.22
CA TYR A 181 -19.18 14.59 4.25
C TYR A 181 -18.61 15.90 3.68
N TYR A 182 -19.48 16.87 3.38
CA TYR A 182 -19.09 18.16 2.83
C TYR A 182 -18.91 19.22 3.91
N LEU A 183 -17.66 19.58 4.20
CA LEU A 183 -17.22 20.46 5.27
C LEU A 183 -17.13 21.89 4.75
N ASN A 184 -18.13 22.72 5.07
CA ASN A 184 -18.30 24.04 4.45
C ASN A 184 -17.89 25.20 5.35
N LYS A 185 -17.65 24.97 6.65
CA LYS A 185 -17.28 26.01 7.61
C LYS A 185 -16.39 25.45 8.72
N PHE A 186 -15.26 26.10 8.96
CA PHE A 186 -14.36 25.82 10.09
C PHE A 186 -14.53 26.86 11.21
N LEU A 187 -14.58 26.40 12.46
CA LEU A 187 -14.64 27.20 13.68
C LEU A 187 -13.52 26.77 14.63
N LYS A 188 -12.74 27.74 15.15
CA LYS A 188 -11.76 27.49 16.22
C LYS A 188 -12.44 27.77 17.55
N LEU A 189 -12.51 26.78 18.42
CA LEU A 189 -13.37 26.83 19.61
C LEU A 189 -12.97 27.95 20.58
N GLU A 190 -11.69 28.08 20.93
CA GLU A 190 -11.22 29.05 21.92
C GLU A 190 -11.23 30.52 21.44
N ASN A 191 -11.22 30.75 20.13
CA ASN A 191 -11.09 32.10 19.57
C ASN A 191 -12.45 32.73 19.22
N ASP A 192 -13.38 31.91 18.73
CA ASP A 192 -14.73 32.38 18.42
C ASP A 192 -15.59 32.54 19.69
N ASN A 193 -15.19 31.92 20.82
CA ASN A 193 -15.73 32.20 22.15
C ASN A 193 -14.62 32.18 23.22
N PRO A 194 -14.01 33.34 23.57
CA PRO A 194 -12.91 33.42 24.53
C PRO A 194 -13.23 32.89 25.94
N GLY A 195 -14.53 32.80 26.29
CA GLY A 195 -14.97 32.20 27.54
C GLY A 195 -14.69 30.70 27.65
N TRP A 196 -14.35 30.05 26.53
CA TRP A 196 -14.04 28.62 26.45
C TRP A 196 -12.57 28.28 26.70
N ALA A 197 -11.67 29.28 26.75
CA ALA A 197 -10.24 29.06 27.00
C ALA A 197 -9.93 28.39 28.36
N ARG A 198 -10.90 28.32 29.27
CA ARG A 198 -10.79 27.64 30.58
C ARG A 198 -11.26 26.19 30.56
N PHE A 199 -11.91 25.75 29.47
CA PHE A 199 -12.46 24.41 29.32
C PHE A 199 -11.45 23.52 28.58
N SER A 200 -11.36 22.25 28.96
CA SER A 200 -10.68 21.23 28.18
C SER A 200 -11.31 21.09 26.80
N PHE A 201 -10.56 20.57 25.81
CA PHE A 201 -11.11 20.40 24.46
C PHE A 201 -12.41 19.60 24.44
N LYS A 202 -12.51 18.55 25.26
CA LYS A 202 -13.73 17.77 25.44
C LYS A 202 -14.90 18.63 25.93
N GLU A 203 -14.70 19.41 26.99
CA GLU A 203 -15.73 20.31 27.53
C GLU A 203 -16.13 21.39 26.51
N GLN A 204 -15.19 21.90 25.71
CA GLN A 204 -15.50 22.82 24.61
C GLN A 204 -16.39 22.16 23.54
N VAL A 205 -16.08 20.92 23.16
CA VAL A 205 -16.91 20.13 22.23
C VAL A 205 -18.28 19.83 22.83
N GLU A 206 -18.35 19.43 24.10
CA GLU A 206 -19.61 19.24 24.84
C GLU A 206 -20.48 20.48 24.77
N HIS A 207 -19.93 21.65 25.08
CA HIS A 207 -20.66 22.90 25.01
C HIS A 207 -21.14 23.25 23.62
N VAL A 208 -20.36 22.98 22.57
CA VAL A 208 -20.82 23.13 21.18
C VAL A 208 -22.00 22.18 20.90
N LEU A 209 -21.89 20.92 21.29
CA LEU A 209 -22.96 19.94 21.06
C LEU A 209 -24.24 20.31 21.83
N GLU A 210 -24.10 20.82 23.06
CA GLU A 210 -25.21 21.31 23.89
C GLU A 210 -25.84 22.60 23.35
N GLU A 211 -25.03 23.60 23.00
CA GLU A 211 -25.50 24.92 22.53
C GLU A 211 -26.19 24.81 21.16
N TYR A 212 -25.70 23.93 20.30
CA TYR A 212 -26.24 23.75 18.95
C TYR A 212 -27.23 22.57 18.84
N GLY A 213 -27.42 21.77 19.92
CA GLY A 213 -28.41 20.70 20.14
C GLY A 213 -28.12 19.35 19.44
N ASP A 214 -28.94 18.31 19.73
CA ASP A 214 -28.98 16.94 19.15
C ASP A 214 -29.08 16.85 17.61
N LYS A 215 -29.09 18.00 16.93
CA LYS A 215 -29.13 18.12 15.48
C LYS A 215 -28.04 19.07 15.05
N ARG A 216 -26.80 18.59 14.94
CA ARG A 216 -25.92 19.14 13.90
C ARG A 216 -24.75 18.26 13.52
N ASN A 217 -24.64 18.16 12.20
CA ASN A 217 -23.55 17.65 11.42
C ASN A 217 -22.25 18.42 11.73
N VAL A 218 -21.53 18.04 12.77
CA VAL A 218 -20.18 18.54 13.05
C VAL A 218 -19.14 17.43 12.95
N ILE A 219 -17.98 17.76 12.39
CA ILE A 219 -16.78 16.93 12.40
C ILE A 219 -15.75 17.63 13.27
N ILE A 220 -15.17 16.90 14.20
CA ILE A 220 -14.18 17.45 15.13
C ILE A 220 -12.87 17.63 14.35
N ALA A 221 -12.16 18.72 14.61
CA ALA A 221 -10.87 18.97 13.99
C ALA A 221 -9.89 19.54 14.99
N HIS A 222 -8.66 19.05 14.94
CA HIS A 222 -7.59 19.60 15.76
C HIS A 222 -6.23 19.53 15.07
N SER A 223 -5.17 19.96 15.74
CA SER A 223 -3.81 19.88 15.20
C SER A 223 -2.89 19.08 16.09
N HIS A 224 -1.97 18.36 15.46
CA HIS A 224 -0.92 17.65 16.16
C HIS A 224 0.42 18.34 15.93
N PRO A 225 1.41 18.16 16.83
CA PRO A 225 2.78 18.56 16.56
C PRO A 225 3.34 17.81 15.34
N PRO A 226 4.46 18.29 14.74
CA PRO A 226 5.04 17.65 13.58
C PRO A 226 5.33 16.16 13.79
N ASN A 227 5.00 15.36 12.76
CA ASN A 227 5.16 13.89 12.72
C ASN A 227 4.21 13.07 13.58
N ASP A 228 3.25 13.69 14.27
CA ASP A 228 2.17 12.97 14.94
C ASP A 228 0.91 12.98 14.06
N MET A 229 0.60 11.83 13.46
CA MET A 229 -0.37 11.69 12.37
C MET A 229 -1.64 10.92 12.73
N THR A 230 -1.81 10.54 13.98
CA THR A 230 -2.86 9.60 14.40
C THR A 230 -3.60 10.14 15.59
N HIS A 231 -4.93 9.98 15.59
CA HIS A 231 -5.74 10.31 16.74
C HIS A 231 -5.34 9.49 17.97
N SER A 232 -5.22 10.18 19.11
CA SER A 232 -4.89 9.62 20.42
C SER A 232 -6.05 8.85 21.05
N GLY A 233 -5.80 8.17 22.17
CA GLY A 233 -6.87 7.56 22.99
C GLY A 233 -7.94 8.56 23.43
N PRO A 234 -7.57 9.71 24.02
CA PRO A 234 -8.48 10.80 24.35
C PRO A 234 -9.32 11.31 23.15
N ASP A 235 -8.75 11.33 21.94
CA ASP A 235 -9.47 11.77 20.75
C ASP A 235 -10.63 10.83 20.41
N LYS A 236 -10.53 9.52 20.75
CA LYS A 236 -11.62 8.56 20.57
C LYS A 236 -12.85 8.97 21.35
N ASP A 237 -12.67 9.32 22.62
CA ASP A 237 -13.79 9.69 23.49
C ASP A 237 -14.50 10.93 22.97
N ILE A 238 -13.74 11.91 22.47
CA ILE A 238 -14.27 13.17 21.91
C ILE A 238 -14.99 12.90 20.58
N LEU A 239 -14.42 12.08 19.69
CA LEU A 239 -15.00 11.76 18.38
C LEU A 239 -16.26 10.91 18.45
N GLN A 240 -16.38 10.05 19.47
CA GLN A 240 -17.58 9.26 19.74
C GLN A 240 -18.78 10.12 20.14
N MET A 241 -18.54 11.36 20.58
CA MET A 241 -19.61 12.32 20.90
C MET A 241 -20.23 12.96 19.66
N ALA A 242 -19.57 12.86 18.50
CA ALA A 242 -20.01 13.43 17.24
C ALA A 242 -20.22 12.33 16.18
N THR A 243 -19.44 12.35 15.10
CA THR A 243 -19.64 11.48 13.92
C THR A 243 -18.71 10.29 13.83
N ASN A 244 -17.90 10.01 14.86
CA ASN A 244 -16.77 9.09 14.78
C ASN A 244 -15.77 9.45 13.66
N ILE A 245 -15.78 10.70 13.18
CA ILE A 245 -14.90 11.18 12.11
C ILE A 245 -14.25 12.47 12.57
N GLY A 246 -12.92 12.51 12.46
CA GLY A 246 -12.09 13.64 12.85
C GLY A 246 -11.15 14.06 11.74
N VAL A 247 -10.67 15.31 11.80
CA VAL A 247 -9.64 15.85 10.90
C VAL A 247 -8.48 16.39 11.70
N ILE A 248 -7.28 15.83 11.51
CA ILE A 248 -6.06 16.34 12.13
C ILE A 248 -5.32 17.22 11.13
N GLY A 249 -4.88 18.41 11.56
CA GLY A 249 -3.92 19.24 10.83
C GLY A 249 -2.51 18.97 11.33
N VAL A 250 -1.66 18.36 10.52
CA VAL A 250 -0.28 18.00 10.90
C VAL A 250 0.72 18.83 10.12
N PRO A 251 1.52 19.69 10.76
CA PRO A 251 2.61 20.38 10.09
C PRO A 251 3.73 19.41 9.70
N MET A 252 4.17 19.46 8.46
CA MET A 252 5.30 18.70 7.93
C MET A 252 6.10 19.58 6.96
N GLY A 253 7.33 19.92 7.35
CA GLY A 253 8.13 20.86 6.57
C GLY A 253 7.44 22.22 6.48
N ASP A 254 7.21 22.69 5.26
CA ASP A 254 6.56 23.97 4.93
C ASP A 254 5.04 23.86 4.73
N ARG A 255 4.46 22.70 5.04
CA ARG A 255 3.05 22.37 4.72
C ARG A 255 2.29 21.83 5.91
N ILE A 256 0.97 21.89 5.81
CA ILE A 256 0.05 21.33 6.79
C ILE A 256 -0.83 20.32 6.08
N TYR A 257 -0.79 19.08 6.55
CA TYR A 257 -1.54 17.96 6.01
C TYR A 257 -2.85 17.81 6.78
N PRO A 258 -4.01 18.01 6.12
CA PRO A 258 -5.31 17.66 6.70
C PRO A 258 -5.54 16.15 6.54
N ILE A 259 -5.56 15.44 7.65
CA ILE A 259 -5.68 13.98 7.73
C ILE A 259 -7.04 13.66 8.33
N PRO A 260 -8.05 13.32 7.50
CA PRO A 260 -9.30 12.81 8.03
C PRO A 260 -9.19 11.33 8.39
N GLU A 261 -9.75 10.96 9.54
CA GLU A 261 -9.85 9.57 9.97
C GLU A 261 -11.26 9.29 10.52
N LYS A 262 -11.73 8.07 10.28
CA LYS A 262 -12.95 7.53 10.88
C LYS A 262 -12.57 6.46 11.89
N LEU A 263 -13.20 6.50 13.06
CA LEU A 263 -13.18 5.42 14.03
C LEU A 263 -14.18 4.35 13.57
N ASP A 264 -13.67 3.18 13.19
CA ASP A 264 -14.47 2.00 12.84
C ASP A 264 -14.18 0.88 13.86
N GLY A 265 -15.13 0.66 14.77
CA GLY A 265 -14.90 -0.17 15.96
C GLY A 265 -13.75 0.39 16.82
N SER A 266 -12.63 -0.34 16.88
CA SER A 266 -11.43 0.07 17.61
C SER A 266 -10.31 0.63 16.72
N GLN A 267 -10.49 0.61 15.40
CA GLN A 267 -9.47 0.95 14.41
C GLN A 267 -9.70 2.32 13.78
N TRP A 268 -8.60 3.01 13.47
CA TRP A 268 -8.62 4.26 12.73
C TRP A 268 -8.49 3.98 11.24
N VAL A 269 -9.45 4.48 10.46
CA VAL A 269 -9.47 4.34 9.01
C VAL A 269 -9.27 5.71 8.36
N LYS A 270 -8.15 5.88 7.69
CA LYS A 270 -7.84 7.10 6.91
C LYS A 270 -8.82 7.26 5.76
N CYS A 271 -9.38 8.46 5.61
CA CYS A 271 -10.45 8.75 4.66
C CYS A 271 -9.91 9.56 3.46
N PRO A 272 -10.33 9.28 2.21
CA PRO A 272 -9.92 10.10 1.07
C PRO A 272 -10.50 11.52 1.15
N SER A 273 -9.72 12.50 0.74
CA SER A 273 -10.10 13.92 0.76
C SER A 273 -10.36 14.48 -0.64
N LYS A 274 -11.33 15.38 -0.76
CA LYS A 274 -11.60 16.20 -1.94
C LYS A 274 -11.65 17.66 -1.53
N VAL A 275 -11.34 18.57 -2.45
CA VAL A 275 -11.53 20.01 -2.24
C VAL A 275 -12.49 20.53 -3.29
N ALA A 276 -13.48 21.31 -2.88
CA ALA A 276 -14.38 22.04 -3.75
C ALA A 276 -14.17 23.55 -3.57
N ASP A 277 -14.28 24.31 -4.64
CA ASP A 277 -14.28 25.78 -4.60
C ASP A 277 -15.61 26.28 -5.18
N ASN A 278 -16.41 26.93 -4.32
CA ASN A 278 -17.79 27.33 -4.61
C ASN A 278 -18.64 26.16 -5.13
N GLY A 279 -18.47 24.99 -4.51
CA GLY A 279 -19.23 23.77 -4.82
C GLY A 279 -18.73 22.95 -6.01
N LYS A 280 -17.76 23.44 -6.80
CA LYS A 280 -17.12 22.65 -7.87
C LYS A 280 -15.90 21.92 -7.31
N ILE A 281 -15.84 20.59 -7.46
CA ILE A 281 -14.66 19.80 -7.07
C ILE A 281 -13.46 20.21 -7.95
N LEU A 282 -12.33 20.47 -7.30
CA LEU A 282 -11.09 20.80 -7.98
C LEU A 282 -10.55 19.58 -8.74
N GLU A 283 -10.14 19.80 -9.98
CA GLU A 283 -9.45 18.79 -10.78
C GLU A 283 -8.03 18.56 -10.24
N GLU A 284 -7.42 17.43 -10.61
CA GLU A 284 -6.14 16.99 -10.02
C GLU A 284 -5.04 18.06 -10.11
N GLN A 285 -4.87 18.69 -11.27
CA GLN A 285 -3.82 19.70 -11.45
C GLN A 285 -4.10 20.96 -10.61
N GLU A 286 -5.37 21.34 -10.45
CA GLU A 286 -5.75 22.49 -9.64
C GLU A 286 -5.60 22.18 -8.13
N LEU A 287 -6.01 20.99 -7.71
CA LEU A 287 -5.80 20.48 -6.35
C LEU A 287 -4.31 20.46 -6.01
N LYS A 288 -3.47 19.92 -6.90
CA LYS A 288 -2.02 19.87 -6.73
C LYS A 288 -1.38 21.25 -6.60
N ASN A 289 -1.86 22.22 -7.37
CA ASN A 289 -1.31 23.59 -7.37
C ASN A 289 -1.73 24.38 -6.12
N ARG A 290 -2.98 24.23 -5.66
CA ARG A 290 -3.56 25.06 -4.57
C ARG A 290 -3.51 24.38 -3.21
N PHE A 291 -3.70 23.06 -3.18
CA PHE A 291 -3.81 22.24 -1.98
C PHE A 291 -2.94 20.99 -2.10
N TYR A 292 -1.65 21.18 -2.37
CA TYR A 292 -0.70 20.09 -2.58
C TYR A 292 -0.77 19.03 -1.47
N ALA A 293 -0.85 19.44 -0.20
CA ALA A 293 -0.86 18.50 0.92
C ALA A 293 -2.06 17.55 0.90
N VAL A 294 -3.22 17.98 0.39
CA VAL A 294 -4.39 17.13 0.18
C VAL A 294 -4.13 16.13 -0.96
N TRP A 295 -3.59 16.62 -2.08
CA TRP A 295 -3.24 15.76 -3.22
C TRP A 295 -2.23 14.68 -2.80
N ASP A 296 -1.14 15.09 -2.15
CA ASP A 296 -0.05 14.22 -1.69
C ASP A 296 -0.53 13.19 -0.66
N TYR A 297 -1.36 13.61 0.30
CA TYR A 297 -2.04 12.71 1.23
C TYR A 297 -2.84 11.63 0.50
N ASN A 298 -3.64 11.99 -0.50
CA ASN A 298 -4.43 11.02 -1.27
C ASN A 298 -3.54 10.06 -2.07
N GLN A 299 -2.42 10.53 -2.62
CA GLN A 299 -1.45 9.65 -3.30
C GLN A 299 -0.80 8.67 -2.31
N ALA A 300 -0.43 9.15 -1.12
CA ALA A 300 0.11 8.31 -0.06
C ALA A 300 -0.91 7.27 0.43
N LEU A 301 -2.18 7.66 0.58
CA LEU A 301 -3.26 6.76 0.95
C LEU A 301 -3.50 5.68 -0.11
N ARG A 302 -3.58 6.06 -1.40
CA ARG A 302 -3.65 5.14 -2.54
C ARG A 302 -2.50 4.15 -2.53
N LYS A 303 -1.27 4.65 -2.37
CA LYS A 303 -0.07 3.82 -2.31
C LYS A 303 -0.09 2.86 -1.11
N GLY A 304 -0.54 3.33 0.05
CA GLY A 304 -0.69 2.51 1.26
C GLY A 304 -1.62 1.33 1.02
N ILE A 305 -2.81 1.59 0.48
CA ILE A 305 -3.80 0.55 0.19
C ILE A 305 -3.29 -0.41 -0.89
N LYS A 306 -2.67 0.11 -1.97
CA LYS A 306 -2.01 -0.71 -3.00
C LYS A 306 -0.92 -1.61 -2.42
N ASN A 307 -0.26 -1.15 -1.37
CA ASN A 307 0.77 -1.90 -0.67
C ASN A 307 0.23 -2.82 0.45
N GLY A 308 -1.06 -2.72 0.81
CA GLY A 308 -1.68 -3.56 1.84
C GLY A 308 -1.56 -3.01 3.26
N ASN A 309 -1.34 -1.69 3.38
CA ASN A 309 -1.33 -0.94 4.63
C ASN A 309 -2.66 -0.22 4.89
#